data_AF-A0A366W4H7-F1
#
_entry.id   AF-A0A366W4H7-F1
#
_cell.length_a   1.000
_cell.length_b   1.000
_cell.length_c   1.000
_cell.angle_alpha   90.00
_cell.angle_beta   90.00
_cell.angle_gamma   90.00
#
_symmetry.space_group_name_H-M   'P 1'
#
loop_
_entity.id
_entity.type
_entity.pdbx_description
1 polymer ?
#
loop_
_entity_poly.entity_id
_entity_poly.type
_entity_poly.pdbx_seq_one_letter_code
_entity_poly.pdbx_strand_id
1 'polypeptide(L)'
;MLNHPLTKALSLVWKLLTVLILPIIMVIYVEVVDSYFGPFVFSDLDQGKNLHKWGIIGIYLTFLLCWNRLNPHVISALKKMEY
;
A
#
# COMPACT_ATOMS: atom_id res chain seq x y z
N MET A 1 3.54 5.30 31.05
CA MET A 1 3.75 3.92 30.52
C MET A 1 2.62 3.40 29.60
N LEU A 2 1.51 4.14 29.38
CA LEU A 2 0.45 3.76 28.43
C LEU A 2 0.86 3.85 26.93
N ASN A 3 1.94 4.57 26.60
CA ASN A 3 2.35 4.84 25.22
C ASN A 3 3.12 3.68 24.56
N HIS A 4 3.69 2.77 25.34
CA HIS A 4 4.54 1.70 24.83
C HIS A 4 3.78 0.62 24.01
N PRO A 5 2.59 0.14 24.42
CA PRO A 5 1.81 -0.78 23.58
C PRO A 5 1.26 -0.09 22.33
N LEU A 6 0.85 1.18 22.41
CA LEU A 6 0.31 1.95 21.27
C LEU A 6 1.38 2.21 20.21
N THR A 7 2.57 2.65 20.60
CA THR A 7 3.69 2.87 19.67
C THR A 7 4.14 1.58 18.98
N LYS A 8 4.14 0.45 19.69
CA LYS A 8 4.39 -0.88 19.11
C LYS A 8 3.30 -1.29 18.12
N ALA A 9 2.02 -1.08 18.45
CA ALA A 9 0.91 -1.36 17.55
C ALA A 9 1.00 -0.50 16.28
N LEU A 10 1.25 0.81 16.40
CA LEU A 10 1.44 1.70 15.25
C LEU A 10 2.64 1.29 14.39
N SER A 11 3.77 0.90 15.00
CA SER A 11 4.94 0.41 14.27
C SER A 11 4.61 -0.87 13.48
N LEU A 12 3.83 -1.77 14.07
CA LEU A 12 3.40 -3.01 13.42
C LEU A 12 2.43 -2.71 12.27
N VAL A 13 1.44 -1.84 12.47
CA VAL A 13 0.50 -1.40 11.42
C VAL A 13 1.26 -0.73 10.27
N TRP A 14 2.24 0.13 10.57
CA TRP A 14 3.06 0.78 9.56
C TRP A 14 3.84 -0.22 8.69
N LYS A 15 4.37 -1.29 9.29
CA LYS A 15 5.04 -2.37 8.55
C LYS A 15 4.06 -3.20 7.73
N LEU A 16 2.93 -3.59 8.34
CA LEU A 16 1.89 -4.37 7.66
C LEU A 16 1.25 -3.61 6.50
N LEU A 17 1.26 -2.28 6.52
CA LEU A 17 0.78 -1.45 5.42
C LEU A 17 1.42 -1.84 4.09
N THR A 18 2.69 -2.27 4.08
CA THR A 18 3.37 -2.75 2.86
C THR A 18 2.68 -3.93 2.21
N VAL A 19 2.02 -4.79 2.98
CA VAL A 19 1.29 -5.96 2.46
C VAL A 19 -0.19 -5.62 2.25
N LEU A 20 -0.79 -4.90 3.20
CA LEU A 20 -2.21 -4.57 3.20
C LEU A 20 -2.61 -3.61 2.08
N ILE A 21 -1.66 -2.84 1.54
CA ILE A 21 -1.91 -1.91 0.44
C ILE A 21 -2.19 -2.62 -0.89
N LEU A 22 -1.70 -3.85 -1.07
CA LEU A 22 -1.81 -4.56 -2.34
C LEU A 22 -3.27 -4.80 -2.78
N PRO A 23 -4.19 -5.34 -1.94
CA PRO A 23 -5.60 -5.43 -2.32
C PRO A 23 -6.23 -4.06 -2.59
N ILE A 24 -5.83 -3.02 -1.87
CA ILE A 24 -6.32 -1.64 -2.11
C ILE A 24 -5.89 -1.15 -3.49
N ILE A 25 -4.63 -1.36 -3.86
CA ILE A 25 -4.11 -1.02 -5.20
C ILE A 25 -4.90 -1.76 -6.28
N MET A 26 -5.20 -3.05 -6.08
CA MET A 26 -5.97 -3.83 -7.06
C MET A 26 -7.37 -3.27 -7.26
N VAL A 27 -8.09 -2.96 -6.17
CA VAL A 27 -9.45 -2.39 -6.25
C VAL A 27 -9.44 -1.04 -6.95
N ILE A 28 -8.56 -0.12 -6.52
CA ILE A 28 -8.44 1.20 -7.13
C ILE A 28 -8.08 1.09 -8.61
N TYR A 29 -7.17 0.18 -8.96
CA TYR A 29 -6.77 -0.03 -10.34
C TYR A 29 -7.95 -0.47 -11.21
N VAL A 30 -8.76 -1.43 -10.73
CA VAL A 30 -9.95 -1.90 -11.45
C VAL A 30 -10.96 -0.76 -11.63
N GLU A 31 -11.28 -0.02 -10.57
CA GLU A 31 -12.22 1.12 -10.66
C GLU A 31 -11.73 2.22 -11.62
N VAL A 32 -10.43 2.53 -11.62
CA VAL A 32 -9.85 3.51 -12.53
C VAL A 32 -9.90 3.00 -13.98
N VAL A 33 -9.57 1.74 -14.23
CA VAL A 33 -9.62 1.21 -15.60
C VAL A 33 -11.06 1.17 -16.12
N ASP A 34 -11.99 0.70 -15.29
CA ASP A 34 -13.43 0.65 -15.61
C ASP A 34 -13.99 2.03 -15.98
N SER A 35 -13.67 3.05 -15.16
CA SER A 35 -14.18 4.41 -15.36
C SER A 35 -13.59 5.15 -16.56
N TYR A 36 -12.33 4.90 -16.93
CA TYR A 36 -11.61 5.72 -17.93
C TYR A 36 -11.37 5.00 -19.26
N PHE A 37 -11.33 3.67 -19.29
CA PHE A 37 -10.95 2.89 -20.47
C PHE A 37 -12.05 1.95 -20.98
N GLY A 38 -13.18 1.87 -20.28
CA GLY A 38 -14.32 1.02 -20.62
C GLY A 38 -14.47 -0.16 -19.65
N PRO A 39 -15.52 -0.99 -19.82
CA PRO A 39 -15.90 -2.01 -18.84
C PRO A 39 -14.71 -2.92 -18.48
N PHE A 40 -14.32 -2.92 -17.22
CA PHE A 40 -13.19 -3.71 -16.72
C PHE A 40 -13.51 -4.27 -15.34
N VAL A 41 -13.55 -5.60 -15.22
CA VAL A 41 -13.85 -6.28 -13.96
C VAL A 41 -12.64 -7.03 -13.43
N PHE A 42 -12.72 -7.45 -12.16
CA PHE A 42 -11.61 -8.15 -11.50
C PHE A 42 -11.18 -9.44 -12.22
N SER A 43 -12.11 -10.15 -12.88
CA SER A 43 -11.78 -11.33 -13.69
C SER A 43 -10.89 -10.98 -14.88
N ASP A 44 -11.05 -9.78 -15.44
CA ASP A 44 -10.21 -9.29 -16.54
C ASP A 44 -8.81 -8.95 -16.07
N LEU A 45 -8.61 -8.65 -14.79
CA LEU A 45 -7.27 -8.49 -14.22
C LEU A 45 -6.54 -9.83 -14.08
N ASP A 46 -7.27 -10.88 -13.68
CA ASP A 46 -6.71 -12.22 -13.51
C ASP A 46 -6.40 -12.88 -14.86
N GLN A 47 -7.34 -12.78 -15.81
CA GLN A 47 -7.21 -13.32 -17.17
C GLN A 47 -6.49 -12.38 -18.14
N GLY A 48 -6.34 -11.10 -17.78
CA GLY A 48 -5.90 -10.05 -18.67
C GLY A 48 -4.45 -10.13 -19.10
N LYS A 49 -4.16 -9.37 -20.17
CA LYS A 49 -2.81 -9.19 -20.70
C LYS A 49 -1.87 -8.75 -19.58
N ASN A 50 -0.63 -9.25 -19.64
CA ASN A 50 0.43 -8.97 -18.66
C ASN A 50 0.61 -7.48 -18.35
N LEU A 51 0.23 -6.57 -19.26
CA LEU A 51 0.30 -5.13 -19.08
C LEU A 51 -0.44 -4.61 -17.82
N HIS A 52 -1.64 -5.12 -17.50
CA HIS A 52 -2.37 -4.68 -16.31
C HIS A 52 -1.69 -5.15 -15.02
N LYS A 53 -1.16 -6.38 -15.04
CA LYS A 53 -0.37 -6.95 -13.94
C LYS A 53 0.90 -6.15 -13.70
N TRP A 54 1.61 -5.77 -14.77
CA TRP A 54 2.76 -4.87 -14.70
C TRP A 54 2.38 -3.47 -14.20
N GLY A 55 1.19 -2.96 -14.55
CA GLY A 55 0.66 -1.70 -14.02
C GLY A 55 0.50 -1.74 -12.50
N ILE A 56 -0.12 -2.78 -11.97
CA ILE A 56 -0.29 -2.99 -10.53
C ILE A 56 1.07 -3.13 -9.83
N ILE A 57 1.99 -3.92 -10.40
CA ILE A 57 3.35 -4.06 -9.88
C ILE A 57 4.06 -2.70 -9.86
N GLY A 58 3.94 -1.90 -10.91
CA GLY A 58 4.54 -0.56 -10.98
C GLY A 58 4.00 0.39 -9.91
N ILE A 59 2.68 0.40 -9.68
CA ILE A 59 2.05 1.19 -8.61
C ILE A 59 2.55 0.70 -7.25
N TYR A 60 2.60 -0.61 -7.04
CA TYR A 60 3.08 -1.21 -5.80
C TYR A 60 4.55 -0.89 -5.51
N LEU A 61 5.43 -0.99 -6.51
CA LEU A 61 6.84 -0.62 -6.35
C LEU A 61 7.00 0.87 -6.04
N THR A 62 6.22 1.73 -6.69
CA THR A 62 6.21 3.16 -6.38
C THR A 62 5.79 3.42 -4.95
N PHE A 63 4.74 2.73 -4.48
CA PHE A 63 4.33 2.77 -3.08
C PHE A 63 5.44 2.32 -2.14
N LEU A 64 6.11 1.19 -2.42
CA LEU A 64 7.22 0.69 -1.59
C LEU A 64 8.39 1.67 -1.54
N LEU A 65 8.71 2.34 -2.64
CA LEU A 65 9.74 3.38 -2.67
C LEU A 65 9.36 4.56 -1.78
N CYS A 66 8.11 5.03 -1.87
CA CYS A 66 7.58 6.08 -0.99
C CYS A 66 7.59 5.65 0.48
N TRP A 67 7.11 4.43 0.77
CA TRP A 67 7.10 3.87 2.12
C TRP A 67 8.51 3.77 2.69
N ASN A 68 9.48 3.28 1.92
CA ASN A 68 10.88 3.15 2.35
C ASN A 68 11.50 4.52 2.68
N ARG A 69 11.19 5.55 1.89
CA ARG A 69 11.62 6.93 2.18
C ARG A 69 10.97 7.49 3.44
N LEU A 70 9.69 7.19 3.69
CA LEU A 70 8.96 7.68 4.87
C LEU A 70 9.27 6.89 6.14
N ASN A 71 9.69 5.64 6.02
CA ASN A 71 9.98 4.74 7.14
C ASN A 71 10.91 5.34 8.22
N PRO A 72 12.09 5.93 7.90
CA PRO A 72 12.94 6.54 8.92
C PRO A 72 12.27 7.71 9.65
N HIS A 73 11.46 8.50 8.95
CA HIS A 73 10.73 9.63 9.54
C HIS A 73 9.63 9.15 10.49
N VAL A 74 8.86 8.14 10.09
CA VAL A 74 7.79 7.55 10.93
C VAL A 74 8.37 6.88 12.17
N ILE A 75 9.45 6.11 12.04
CA ILE A 75 10.12 5.49 13.20
C ILE A 75 10.70 6.55 14.14
N SER A 76 11.29 7.63 13.61
CA SER A 76 11.77 8.75 14.43
C SER A 76 10.64 9.44 15.19
N ALA A 77 9.50 9.69 14.53
CA ALA A 77 8.32 10.27 15.15
C ALA A 77 7.73 9.34 16.24
N LEU A 78 7.66 8.02 15.98
CA LEU A 78 7.20 7.03 16.95
C LEU A 78 8.09 7.00 18.19
N LYS A 79 9.41 7.07 18.02
CA LYS A 79 10.36 7.16 19.15
C LYS A 79 10.17 8.43 19.96
N LYS A 80 9.92 9.58 19.31
CA LYS A 80 9.65 10.85 20.03
C LYS A 80 8.39 10.81 20.90
N MET A 81 7.38 10.00 20.54
CA MET A 81 6.15 9.85 21.33
C MET A 81 6.31 8.86 22.51
N GLU A 82 7.42 8.12 22.54
CA GLU A 82 7.74 7.18 23.60
C GLU A 82 8.52 7.83 24.77
N TYR A 83 9.22 8.94 24.50
CA TYR A 83 9.86 9.82 25.50
C TYR A 83 8.87 10.81 26.11
#